data_AF-D1YIJ6-F1
#
_entry.id   AF-D1YIJ6-F1
#
_cell.length_a   1.000
_cell.length_b   1.000
_cell.length_c   1.000
_cell.angle_alpha   90.00
_cell.angle_beta   90.00
_cell.angle_gamma   90.00
#
_symmetry.space_group_name_H-M   'P 1'
#
loop_
_entity.id
_entity.type
_entity.pdbx_description
1 polymer ?
#
loop_
_entity_poly.entity_id
_entity_poly.type
_entity_poly.pdbx_seq_one_letter_code
_entity_poly.pdbx_strand_id
1 'polypeptide(L)'
;MIEEKNEKIDKYFYTVYFIWGIWAQINNSVNVRIPFQSAISSIANVFMIVSMFFCLLFLLIESNFRVPIDKVICLVLFVFLILILTKNQSPLTFLATFSLIIVAGNFNFNNILKTYLHFTGLLLLLVISLYYLGKIPPAMIAGLNLRMRTSLGFSYYTYASQLLFYFTLAYGVYKNRTITYWELALLELANLFVFYSTNTRNPFTLSTFFIICIFINKLVKDKFFH
;
A
#
# COMPACT_ATOMS: atom_id res chain seq x y z
N MET A 1 19.40 -23.40 12.83
CA MET A 1 18.27 -24.08 12.15
C MET A 1 16.93 -23.38 12.36
N ILE A 2 16.57 -22.94 13.57
CA ILE A 2 15.33 -22.18 13.83
C ILE A 2 15.39 -20.75 13.24
N GLU A 3 16.49 -20.02 13.45
CA GLU A 3 16.65 -18.67 12.88
C GLU A 3 16.64 -18.64 11.34
N GLU A 4 17.33 -19.58 10.69
CA GLU A 4 17.36 -19.69 9.23
C GLU A 4 15.98 -20.05 8.63
N LYS A 5 15.13 -20.75 9.39
CA LYS A 5 13.77 -21.12 8.97
C LYS A 5 12.83 -19.92 9.06
N ASN A 6 12.95 -19.10 10.11
CA ASN A 6 12.19 -17.85 10.25
C ASN A 6 12.54 -16.87 9.11
N GLU A 7 13.81 -16.76 8.73
CA GLU A 7 14.22 -15.88 7.62
C GLU A 7 13.59 -16.30 6.27
N LYS A 8 13.46 -17.61 6.02
CA LYS A 8 12.82 -18.14 4.80
C LYS A 8 11.33 -17.81 4.75
N ILE A 9 10.63 -17.92 5.88
CA ILE A 9 9.19 -17.60 5.99
C ILE A 9 8.98 -16.08 5.82
N ASP A 10 9.82 -15.26 6.46
CA ASP A 10 9.84 -13.81 6.28
C ASP A 10 9.99 -13.42 4.81
N LYS A 11 11.01 -13.97 4.14
CA LYS A 11 11.27 -13.71 2.72
C LYS A 11 10.10 -14.15 1.84
N TYR A 12 9.50 -15.29 2.14
CA TYR A 12 8.30 -15.78 1.45
C TYR A 12 7.14 -14.79 1.58
N PHE A 13 6.82 -14.37 2.82
CA PHE A 13 5.75 -13.43 3.11
C PHE A 13 5.94 -12.10 2.36
N TYR A 14 7.13 -11.47 2.47
CA TYR A 14 7.38 -10.19 1.80
C TYR A 14 7.35 -10.31 0.27
N THR A 15 7.79 -11.43 -0.30
CA THR A 15 7.75 -11.66 -1.75
C THR A 15 6.32 -11.78 -2.25
N VAL A 16 5.50 -12.58 -1.57
CA VAL A 16 4.07 -12.74 -1.92
C VAL A 16 3.34 -11.42 -1.74
N TYR A 17 3.60 -10.69 -0.64
CA TYR A 17 3.03 -9.37 -0.40
C TYR A 17 3.40 -8.37 -1.50
N PHE A 18 4.66 -8.36 -1.94
CA PHE A 18 5.11 -7.48 -3.02
C PHE A 18 4.40 -7.77 -4.34
N ILE A 19 4.36 -9.04 -4.77
CA ILE A 19 3.76 -9.45 -6.05
C ILE A 19 2.26 -9.14 -6.05
N TRP A 20 1.56 -9.59 -5.01
CA TRP A 20 0.12 -9.36 -4.91
C TRP A 20 -0.20 -7.86 -4.71
N GLY A 21 0.61 -7.14 -3.93
CA GLY A 21 0.45 -5.71 -3.67
C GLY A 21 0.56 -4.85 -4.93
N ILE A 22 1.53 -5.14 -5.81
CA ILE A 22 1.63 -4.51 -7.13
C ILE A 22 0.36 -4.76 -7.93
N TRP A 23 -0.03 -6.03 -8.06
CA TRP A 23 -1.20 -6.40 -8.86
C TRP A 23 -2.47 -5.72 -8.35
N ALA A 24 -2.70 -5.76 -7.04
CA ALA A 24 -3.87 -5.15 -6.40
C ALA A 24 -3.91 -3.64 -6.63
N GLN A 25 -2.78 -2.94 -6.53
CA GLN A 25 -2.74 -1.50 -6.83
C GLN A 25 -2.98 -1.21 -8.31
N ILE A 26 -2.36 -1.96 -9.24
CA ILE A 26 -2.59 -1.79 -10.69
C ILE A 26 -4.08 -1.95 -10.99
N ASN A 27 -4.66 -3.07 -10.54
CA ASN A 27 -6.04 -3.43 -10.83
C ASN A 27 -7.05 -2.39 -10.30
N ASN A 28 -6.79 -1.81 -9.13
CA ASN A 28 -7.73 -0.89 -8.48
C ASN A 28 -7.51 0.58 -8.86
N SER A 29 -6.30 0.97 -9.27
CA SER A 29 -5.94 2.39 -9.41
C SER A 29 -5.54 2.81 -10.83
N VAL A 30 -5.02 1.93 -11.68
CA VAL A 30 -4.43 2.30 -12.97
C VAL A 30 -5.44 2.20 -14.11
N ASN A 31 -5.45 3.20 -15.02
CA ASN A 31 -6.38 3.27 -16.15
C ASN A 31 -5.93 2.42 -17.35
N VAL A 32 -5.69 1.13 -17.10
CA VAL A 32 -5.32 0.18 -18.16
C VAL A 32 -6.39 -0.89 -18.25
N ARG A 33 -6.85 -1.16 -19.48
CA ARG A 33 -7.73 -2.29 -19.76
C ARG A 33 -6.88 -3.51 -20.07
N ILE A 34 -6.73 -4.38 -19.09
CA ILE A 34 -5.98 -5.64 -19.25
C ILE A 34 -6.98 -6.71 -19.72
N PRO A 35 -6.69 -7.47 -20.79
CA PRO A 35 -7.55 -8.59 -21.18
C PRO A 35 -7.61 -9.61 -20.03
N PHE A 36 -8.81 -10.17 -19.78
CA PHE A 36 -9.05 -11.13 -18.69
C PHE A 36 -8.74 -10.61 -17.26
N GLN A 37 -8.76 -9.28 -17.05
CA GLN A 37 -8.43 -8.64 -15.77
C GLN A 37 -9.17 -9.23 -14.55
N SER A 38 -10.45 -9.57 -14.68
CA SER A 38 -11.24 -10.18 -13.61
C SER A 38 -10.77 -11.59 -13.24
N ALA A 39 -10.40 -12.40 -14.25
CA ALA A 39 -9.86 -13.74 -14.05
C ALA A 39 -8.47 -13.67 -13.42
N ILE A 40 -7.58 -12.80 -13.91
CA ILE A 40 -6.24 -12.61 -13.35
C ILE A 40 -6.34 -12.14 -11.89
N SER A 41 -7.24 -11.20 -11.59
CA SER A 41 -7.48 -10.74 -10.22
C SER A 41 -7.98 -11.83 -9.30
N SER A 42 -8.89 -12.68 -9.79
CA SER A 42 -9.38 -13.82 -9.02
C SER A 42 -8.27 -14.81 -8.73
N ILE A 43 -7.44 -15.15 -9.72
CA ILE A 43 -6.29 -16.04 -9.57
C ILE A 43 -5.28 -15.46 -8.58
N ALA A 44 -4.92 -14.18 -8.71
CA ALA A 44 -3.99 -13.50 -7.81
C ALA A 44 -4.51 -13.48 -6.36
N ASN A 45 -5.80 -13.22 -6.17
CA ASN A 45 -6.41 -13.23 -4.84
C ASN A 45 -6.45 -14.62 -4.23
N VAL A 46 -6.83 -15.66 -5.00
CA VAL A 46 -6.81 -17.05 -4.52
C VAL A 46 -5.39 -17.47 -4.15
N PHE A 47 -4.41 -17.17 -5.02
CA PHE A 47 -2.99 -17.41 -4.75
C PHE A 47 -2.56 -16.77 -3.43
N MET A 48 -2.91 -15.48 -3.22
CA MET A 48 -2.61 -14.76 -1.99
C MET A 48 -3.23 -15.42 -0.76
N ILE A 49 -4.50 -15.79 -0.82
CA ILE A 49 -5.20 -16.46 0.30
C ILE A 49 -4.53 -17.78 0.64
N VAL A 50 -4.22 -18.60 -0.37
CA VAL A 50 -3.54 -19.90 -0.19
C VAL A 50 -2.14 -19.69 0.39
N SER A 51 -1.37 -18.73 -0.11
CA SER A 51 -0.05 -18.38 0.43
C SER A 51 -0.11 -17.93 1.88
N MET A 52 -1.06 -17.08 2.24
CA MET A 52 -1.25 -16.63 3.62
C MET A 52 -1.66 -17.79 4.53
N PHE A 53 -2.50 -18.71 4.05
CA PHE A 53 -2.86 -19.93 4.79
C PHE A 53 -1.63 -20.81 5.07
N PHE A 54 -0.78 -21.06 4.07
CA PHE A 54 0.47 -21.80 4.28
C PHE A 54 1.42 -21.05 5.23
N CYS A 55 1.50 -19.73 5.12
CA CYS A 55 2.31 -18.91 6.02
C CYS A 55 1.85 -19.06 7.48
N LEU A 56 0.54 -19.05 7.73
CA LEU A 56 -0.03 -19.32 9.06
C LEU A 56 0.27 -20.72 9.55
N LEU A 57 0.15 -21.74 8.68
CA LEU A 57 0.47 -23.12 9.05
C LEU A 57 1.95 -23.26 9.46
N PHE A 58 2.88 -22.66 8.72
CA PHE A 58 4.30 -22.70 9.07
C PHE A 58 4.59 -22.01 10.40
N LEU A 59 4.00 -20.83 10.63
CA LEU A 59 4.12 -20.11 11.91
C LEU A 59 3.53 -20.91 13.09
N LEU A 60 2.42 -21.60 12.86
CA LEU A 60 1.73 -22.38 13.89
C LEU A 60 2.53 -23.64 14.28
N ILE A 61 3.13 -24.31 13.28
CA ILE A 61 4.08 -25.40 13.49
C ILE A 61 5.28 -24.93 14.33
N GLU A 62 5.81 -23.74 14.05
CA GLU A 62 6.93 -23.17 14.82
C GLU A 62 6.57 -22.77 16.24
N SER A 63 5.33 -22.33 16.46
CA SER A 63 4.83 -21.97 17.80
C SER A 63 4.49 -23.18 18.70
N ASN A 64 4.83 -24.41 18.29
CA ASN A 64 4.43 -25.64 18.99
C ASN A 64 2.93 -25.70 19.31
N PHE A 65 2.09 -25.22 18.38
CA PHE A 65 0.62 -25.19 18.53
C PHE A 65 0.09 -24.40 19.74
N ARG A 66 0.90 -23.54 20.36
CA ARG A 66 0.43 -22.62 21.40
C ARG A 66 -0.25 -21.42 20.76
N VAL A 67 -1.50 -21.62 20.33
CA VAL A 67 -2.30 -20.55 19.72
C VAL A 67 -2.85 -19.65 20.83
N PRO A 68 -2.45 -18.38 20.89
CA PRO A 68 -3.01 -17.47 21.87
C PRO A 68 -4.45 -17.08 21.47
N ILE A 69 -5.32 -16.93 22.46
CA ILE A 69 -6.79 -16.80 22.30
C ILE A 69 -7.18 -15.54 21.50
N ASP A 70 -6.37 -14.48 21.58
CA ASP A 70 -6.49 -13.26 20.78
C ASP A 70 -6.45 -13.53 19.27
N LYS A 71 -5.58 -14.44 18.81
CA LYS A 71 -5.50 -14.82 17.39
C LYS A 71 -6.71 -15.62 16.93
N VAL A 72 -7.31 -16.42 17.81
CA VAL A 72 -8.55 -17.17 17.53
C VAL A 72 -9.74 -16.22 17.43
N ILE A 73 -9.83 -15.23 18.33
CA ILE A 73 -10.89 -14.21 18.30
C ILE A 73 -10.80 -13.38 17.01
N CYS A 74 -9.60 -12.97 16.60
CA CYS A 74 -9.37 -12.30 15.32
C CYS A 74 -9.83 -13.14 14.13
N LEU A 75 -9.61 -14.47 14.17
CA LEU A 75 -10.03 -15.39 13.11
C LEU A 75 -11.55 -15.56 13.04
N VAL A 76 -12.25 -15.58 14.19
CA VAL A 76 -13.73 -15.63 14.23
C VAL A 76 -14.34 -14.34 13.70
N LEU A 77 -13.80 -13.17 14.11
CA LEU A 77 -14.20 -11.88 13.56
C LEU A 77 -13.95 -11.79 12.05
N PHE A 78 -12.85 -12.38 11.57
CA PHE A 78 -12.51 -12.49 10.15
C PHE A 78 -13.58 -13.24 9.36
N VAL A 79 -13.97 -14.44 9.79
CA VAL A 79 -15.04 -15.23 9.15
C VAL A 79 -16.35 -14.45 9.13
N PHE A 80 -16.68 -13.74 10.21
CA PHE A 80 -17.89 -12.94 10.30
C PHE A 80 -17.91 -11.74 9.34
N LEU A 81 -16.79 -11.00 9.24
CA LEU A 81 -16.67 -9.87 8.30
C LEU A 81 -16.76 -10.33 6.84
N ILE A 82 -16.21 -11.50 6.51
CA ILE A 82 -16.29 -12.09 5.17
C ILE A 82 -17.74 -12.38 4.77
N LEU A 83 -18.54 -12.95 5.68
CA LEU A 83 -19.96 -13.26 5.45
C LEU A 83 -20.80 -12.00 5.21
N ILE A 84 -20.44 -10.87 5.83
CA ILE A 84 -21.15 -9.59 5.64
C ILE A 84 -20.74 -8.91 4.33
N LEU A 85 -19.45 -8.90 4.02
CA LEU A 85 -18.88 -8.15 2.88
C LEU A 85 -19.09 -8.84 1.53
N THR A 86 -19.34 -10.16 1.51
CA THR A 86 -19.58 -10.92 0.27
C THR A 86 -20.76 -10.45 -0.55
N LYS A 87 -21.65 -9.64 0.05
CA LYS A 87 -22.88 -9.17 -0.60
C LYS A 87 -22.71 -7.95 -1.50
N ASN A 88 -21.65 -7.13 -1.32
CA ASN A 88 -21.63 -5.76 -1.88
C ASN A 88 -20.37 -5.37 -2.70
N GLN A 89 -19.26 -6.12 -2.66
CA GLN A 89 -18.00 -5.77 -3.35
C GLN A 89 -17.21 -7.01 -3.79
N SER A 90 -16.15 -6.86 -4.60
CA SER A 90 -15.27 -7.96 -5.06
C SER A 90 -14.75 -8.79 -3.88
N PRO A 91 -15.40 -9.92 -3.56
CA PRO A 91 -15.29 -10.51 -2.23
C PRO A 91 -13.91 -11.13 -1.99
N LEU A 92 -13.28 -11.63 -3.06
CA LEU A 92 -11.96 -12.23 -3.02
C LEU A 92 -10.85 -11.22 -2.69
N THR A 93 -10.92 -9.98 -3.20
CA THR A 93 -9.86 -8.98 -2.95
C THR A 93 -9.88 -8.55 -1.48
N PHE A 94 -11.07 -8.39 -0.90
CA PHE A 94 -11.22 -8.12 0.53
C PHE A 94 -10.69 -9.28 1.38
N LEU A 95 -11.10 -10.51 1.04
CA LEU A 95 -10.63 -11.71 1.72
C LEU A 95 -9.09 -11.82 1.72
N ALA A 96 -8.46 -11.58 0.57
CA ALA A 96 -7.01 -11.57 0.43
C ALA A 96 -6.32 -10.44 1.22
N THR A 97 -6.95 -9.26 1.29
CA THR A 97 -6.41 -8.13 2.06
C THR A 97 -6.47 -8.42 3.56
N PHE A 98 -7.58 -8.97 4.06
CA PHE A 98 -7.72 -9.28 5.47
C PHE A 98 -6.82 -10.45 5.91
N SER A 99 -6.66 -11.48 5.07
CA SER A 99 -5.73 -12.58 5.38
C SER A 99 -4.30 -12.05 5.52
N LEU A 100 -3.89 -11.12 4.65
CA LEU A 100 -2.63 -10.40 4.77
C LEU A 100 -2.51 -9.69 6.12
N ILE A 101 -3.52 -8.90 6.52
CA ILE A 101 -3.48 -8.12 7.79
C ILE A 101 -3.26 -9.03 9.00
N ILE A 102 -3.95 -10.17 9.06
CA ILE A 102 -3.83 -11.13 10.17
C ILE A 102 -2.41 -11.73 10.22
N VAL A 103 -1.90 -12.13 9.06
CA VAL A 103 -0.57 -12.75 8.95
C VAL A 103 0.52 -11.73 9.26
N ALA A 104 0.38 -10.50 8.74
CA ALA A 104 1.31 -9.40 8.89
C ALA A 104 1.66 -9.07 10.35
N GLY A 105 0.74 -9.30 11.29
CA GLY A 105 0.99 -9.10 12.73
C GLY A 105 2.11 -9.98 13.31
N ASN A 106 2.55 -11.01 12.59
CA ASN A 106 3.64 -11.89 13.00
C ASN A 106 5.00 -11.50 12.40
N PHE A 107 5.04 -10.47 11.54
CA PHE A 107 6.24 -10.05 10.80
C PHE A 107 6.71 -8.67 11.24
N ASN A 108 7.96 -8.33 10.92
CA ASN A 108 8.52 -7.03 11.25
C ASN A 108 7.83 -5.92 10.47
N PHE A 109 7.13 -5.03 11.19
CA PHE A 109 6.41 -3.90 10.61
C PHE A 109 7.29 -3.01 9.73
N ASN A 110 8.57 -2.83 10.06
CA ASN A 110 9.49 -2.01 9.26
C ASN A 110 9.75 -2.62 7.88
N ASN A 111 9.83 -3.95 7.79
CA ASN A 111 9.99 -4.66 6.51
C ASN A 111 8.71 -4.66 5.69
N ILE A 112 7.54 -4.69 6.34
CA ILE A 112 6.24 -4.49 5.67
C ILE A 112 6.19 -3.11 5.03
N LEU A 113 6.51 -2.05 5.79
CA LEU A 113 6.57 -0.68 5.27
C LEU A 113 7.59 -0.56 4.14
N LYS A 114 8.79 -1.13 4.29
CA LYS A 114 9.80 -1.14 3.23
C LYS A 114 9.27 -1.76 1.95
N THR A 115 8.60 -2.91 2.04
CA THR A 115 8.00 -3.61 0.90
C THR A 115 6.93 -2.75 0.23
N TYR A 116 6.04 -2.15 1.04
CA TYR A 116 5.01 -1.21 0.59
C TYR A 116 5.58 -0.01 -0.17
N LEU A 117 6.64 0.61 0.37
CA LEU A 117 7.31 1.73 -0.25
C LEU A 117 7.93 1.33 -1.60
N HIS A 118 8.56 0.16 -1.69
CA HIS A 118 9.14 -0.31 -2.94
C HIS A 118 8.09 -0.48 -4.03
N PHE A 119 7.01 -1.22 -3.78
CA PHE A 119 6.03 -1.43 -4.85
C PHE A 119 5.20 -0.19 -5.17
N THR A 120 4.82 0.60 -4.16
CA THR A 120 4.01 1.83 -4.38
C THR A 120 4.84 2.90 -5.09
N GLY A 121 6.10 3.08 -4.70
CA GLY A 121 7.01 4.02 -5.35
C GLY A 121 7.31 3.62 -6.80
N LEU A 122 7.58 2.33 -7.03
CA LEU A 122 7.78 1.78 -8.38
C LEU A 122 6.53 1.97 -9.25
N LEU A 123 5.34 1.72 -8.71
CA LEU A 123 4.08 1.90 -9.43
C LEU A 123 3.84 3.37 -9.78
N LEU A 124 3.98 4.29 -8.82
CA LEU A 124 3.83 5.73 -9.05
C LEU A 124 4.78 6.20 -10.17
N LEU A 125 6.07 5.84 -10.09
CA LEU A 125 7.06 6.21 -11.10
C LEU A 125 6.72 5.62 -12.48
N LEU A 126 6.40 4.33 -12.56
CA LEU A 126 6.10 3.67 -13.83
C LEU A 126 4.83 4.20 -14.47
N VAL A 127 3.74 4.34 -13.72
CA VAL A 127 2.44 4.77 -14.26
C VAL A 127 2.52 6.20 -14.77
N ILE A 128 3.12 7.11 -13.98
CA ILE A 128 3.30 8.51 -14.39
C ILE A 128 4.22 8.60 -15.61
N SER A 129 5.32 7.82 -15.65
CA SER A 129 6.23 7.80 -16.81
C SER A 129 5.54 7.29 -18.07
N LEU A 130 4.81 6.17 -17.98
CA LEU A 130 4.06 5.59 -19.09
C LEU A 130 2.93 6.50 -19.57
N TYR A 131 2.33 7.28 -18.66
CA TYR A 131 1.37 8.32 -19.02
C TYR A 131 2.00 9.42 -19.88
N TYR A 132 3.15 9.97 -19.49
CA TYR A 132 3.85 10.99 -20.29
C TYR A 132 4.39 10.44 -21.62
N LEU A 133 4.72 9.15 -21.69
CA LEU A 133 5.07 8.47 -22.94
C LEU A 133 3.85 8.17 -23.84
N GLY A 134 2.64 8.54 -23.42
CA GLY A 134 1.40 8.31 -24.17
C GLY A 134 0.96 6.84 -24.23
N LYS A 135 1.51 5.97 -23.37
CA LYS A 135 1.16 4.54 -23.34
C LYS A 135 -0.07 4.23 -22.51
N ILE A 136 -0.37 5.08 -21.51
CA ILE A 136 -1.59 4.96 -20.69
C ILE A 136 -2.49 6.16 -20.99
N PRO A 137 -3.75 5.94 -21.43
CA PRO A 137 -4.65 7.03 -21.73
C PRO A 137 -5.04 7.79 -20.44
N PRO A 138 -5.21 9.12 -20.51
CA PRO A 138 -5.82 9.86 -19.42
C PRO A 138 -7.24 9.35 -19.16
N ALA A 139 -7.60 9.17 -17.90
CA ALA A 139 -9.01 9.08 -17.51
C ALA A 139 -9.57 10.50 -17.52
N MET A 140 -10.06 10.97 -18.67
CA MET A 140 -10.66 12.30 -18.77
C MET A 140 -12.05 12.28 -18.10
N ILE A 141 -12.17 13.02 -17.00
CA ILE A 141 -13.46 13.45 -16.47
C ILE A 141 -13.48 14.97 -16.62
N ALA A 142 -14.29 15.47 -17.56
CA ALA A 142 -14.60 16.89 -17.62
C ALA A 142 -15.27 17.26 -16.29
N GLY A 143 -14.57 18.00 -15.44
CA GLY A 143 -15.19 18.58 -14.26
C GLY A 143 -16.28 19.56 -14.69
N LEU A 144 -17.33 19.71 -13.87
CA LEU A 144 -18.47 20.63 -14.10
C LEU A 144 -18.07 22.07 -14.53
N ASN A 145 -16.82 22.49 -14.31
CA ASN A 145 -16.34 23.85 -14.55
C ASN A 145 -15.29 23.96 -15.69
N LEU A 146 -15.29 23.08 -16.70
CA LEU A 146 -14.32 23.09 -17.83
C LEU A 146 -12.83 22.99 -17.43
N ARG A 147 -12.53 22.70 -16.16
CA ARG A 147 -11.16 22.51 -15.70
C ARG A 147 -10.68 21.11 -16.09
N MET A 148 -9.70 21.07 -16.99
CA MET A 148 -8.98 19.86 -17.34
C MET A 148 -8.21 19.36 -16.11
N ARG A 149 -8.58 18.18 -15.61
CA ARG A 149 -7.81 17.45 -14.58
C ARG A 149 -7.18 16.26 -15.25
N THR A 150 -5.88 16.08 -15.08
CA THR A 150 -5.24 14.85 -15.51
C THR A 150 -5.32 13.81 -14.40
N SER A 151 -5.52 12.56 -14.79
CA SER A 151 -5.45 11.44 -13.86
C SER A 151 -4.06 10.81 -13.77
N LEU A 152 -3.06 11.35 -14.50
CA LEU A 152 -1.68 10.85 -14.52
C LEU A 152 -1.56 9.34 -14.84
N GLY A 153 -2.47 8.82 -15.67
CA GLY A 153 -2.54 7.38 -16.00
C GLY A 153 -3.33 6.52 -15.00
N PHE A 154 -3.88 7.12 -13.94
CA PHE A 154 -4.77 6.44 -13.02
C PHE A 154 -6.23 6.51 -13.47
N SER A 155 -7.06 5.57 -13.02
CA SER A 155 -8.49 5.47 -13.37
C SER A 155 -9.31 6.63 -12.80
N TYR A 156 -8.79 7.31 -11.79
CA TYR A 156 -9.43 8.46 -11.16
C TYR A 156 -8.39 9.49 -10.74
N TYR A 157 -8.73 10.77 -10.82
CA TYR A 157 -7.80 11.87 -10.58
C TYR A 157 -7.29 11.94 -9.12
N THR A 158 -8.00 11.36 -8.15
CA THR A 158 -7.54 11.32 -6.76
C THR A 158 -6.52 10.21 -6.47
N TYR A 159 -6.42 9.17 -7.30
CA TYR A 159 -5.64 7.99 -6.94
C TYR A 159 -4.14 8.27 -6.80
N ALA A 160 -3.53 9.00 -7.74
CA ALA A 160 -2.13 9.39 -7.64
C ALA A 160 -1.84 10.12 -6.31
N SER A 161 -2.71 11.08 -5.96
CA SER A 161 -2.56 11.87 -4.73
C SER A 161 -2.78 11.06 -3.45
N GLN A 162 -3.71 10.10 -3.47
CA GLN A 162 -3.95 9.20 -2.34
C GLN A 162 -2.78 8.23 -2.14
N LEU A 163 -2.27 7.64 -3.22
CA LEU A 163 -1.11 6.75 -3.17
C LEU A 163 0.13 7.49 -2.68
N LEU A 164 0.36 8.71 -3.17
CA LEU A 164 1.48 9.53 -2.70
C LEU A 164 1.33 9.95 -1.24
N PHE A 165 0.12 10.27 -0.80
CA PHE A 165 -0.15 10.55 0.62
C PHE A 165 0.19 9.33 1.50
N TYR A 166 -0.33 8.14 1.18
CA TYR A 166 -0.02 6.92 1.93
C TYR A 166 1.46 6.54 1.85
N PHE A 167 2.11 6.76 0.71
CA PHE A 167 3.56 6.62 0.57
C PHE A 167 4.31 7.56 1.52
N THR A 168 3.90 8.82 1.60
CA THR A 168 4.51 9.84 2.49
C THR A 168 4.36 9.45 3.96
N LEU A 169 3.17 8.97 4.36
CA LEU A 169 2.94 8.45 5.70
C LEU A 169 3.86 7.26 6.00
N ALA A 170 3.84 6.25 5.14
CA ALA A 170 4.65 5.04 5.30
C ALA A 170 6.15 5.36 5.34
N TYR A 171 6.61 6.29 4.51
CA TYR A 171 8.01 6.68 4.43
C TYR A 171 8.46 7.42 5.69
N GLY A 172 7.62 8.35 6.18
CA GLY A 172 7.86 9.03 7.44
C GLY A 172 7.98 8.07 8.62
N VAL A 173 7.09 7.07 8.70
CA VAL A 173 7.15 6.06 9.76
C VAL A 173 8.36 5.13 9.60
N TYR A 174 8.67 4.69 8.37
CA TYR A 174 9.80 3.82 8.07
C TYR A 174 11.16 4.47 8.42
N LYS A 175 11.35 5.73 8.00
CA LYS A 175 12.57 6.48 8.33
C LYS A 175 12.58 6.95 9.79
N ASN A 176 11.42 7.09 10.41
CA ASN A 176 11.25 7.54 11.78
C ASN A 176 12.07 8.83 12.04
N ARG A 177 13.14 8.75 12.83
CA ARG A 177 14.00 9.88 13.19
C ARG A 177 15.13 10.17 12.19
N THR A 178 15.37 9.28 11.24
CA THR A 178 16.51 9.36 10.31
C THR A 178 16.18 10.14 9.03
N ILE A 179 14.93 10.60 8.88
CA ILE A 179 14.51 11.35 7.70
C ILE A 179 15.24 12.69 7.61
N THR A 180 15.86 12.95 6.47
CA THR A 180 16.64 14.16 6.18
C THR A 180 15.75 15.32 5.73
N TYR A 181 16.24 16.55 5.87
CA TYR A 181 15.53 17.73 5.36
C TYR A 181 15.34 17.67 3.83
N TRP A 182 16.32 17.10 3.12
CA TRP A 182 16.24 16.84 1.68
C TRP A 182 15.15 15.84 1.32
N GLU A 183 15.01 14.74 2.06
CA GLU A 183 13.94 13.76 1.84
C GLU A 183 12.55 14.40 2.08
N LEU A 184 12.39 15.24 3.09
CA LEU A 184 11.15 15.99 3.33
C LEU A 184 10.82 16.96 2.18
N ALA A 185 11.83 17.68 1.68
CA ALA A 185 11.66 18.58 0.54
C ALA A 185 11.25 17.82 -0.73
N LEU A 186 11.87 16.66 -0.99
CA LEU A 186 11.51 15.81 -2.13
C LEU A 186 10.07 15.29 -2.04
N LEU A 187 9.62 14.87 -0.85
CA LEU A 187 8.23 14.44 -0.65
C LEU A 187 7.24 15.58 -0.92
N GLU A 188 7.53 16.79 -0.46
CA GLU A 188 6.66 17.94 -0.71
C GLU A 188 6.68 18.39 -2.19
N LEU A 189 7.84 18.32 -2.85
CA LEU A 189 7.93 18.57 -4.29
C LEU A 189 7.10 17.56 -5.10
N ALA A 190 7.17 16.27 -4.75
CA ALA A 190 6.33 15.25 -5.37
C ALA A 190 4.83 15.53 -5.11
N ASN A 191 4.48 15.95 -3.88
CA ASN A 191 3.12 16.28 -3.50
C ASN A 191 2.57 17.49 -4.29
N LEU A 192 3.37 18.55 -4.43
CA LEU A 192 3.06 19.71 -5.26
C LEU A 192 2.90 19.32 -6.74
N PHE A 193 3.82 18.53 -7.29
CA PHE A 193 3.75 18.06 -8.68
C PHE A 193 2.43 17.34 -8.96
N VAL A 194 2.04 16.40 -8.09
CA VAL A 194 0.77 15.69 -8.22
C VAL A 194 -0.40 16.65 -8.06
N PHE A 195 -0.37 17.56 -7.08
CA PHE A 195 -1.44 18.54 -6.87
C PHE A 195 -1.67 19.47 -8.06
N TYR A 196 -0.60 19.99 -8.68
CA TYR A 196 -0.72 20.81 -9.89
C TYR A 196 -1.37 20.05 -11.05
N SER A 197 -1.11 18.75 -11.13
CA SER A 197 -1.63 17.88 -12.18
C SER A 197 -3.10 17.48 -11.95
N THR A 198 -3.45 17.10 -10.72
CA THR A 198 -4.74 16.46 -10.39
C THR A 198 -5.75 17.42 -9.75
N ASN A 199 -5.29 18.55 -9.18
CA ASN A 199 -6.06 19.52 -8.40
C ASN A 199 -6.82 18.88 -7.22
N THR A 200 -6.20 17.92 -6.55
CA THR A 200 -6.78 17.14 -5.45
C THR A 200 -6.38 17.74 -4.10
N ARG A 201 -7.25 18.55 -3.53
CA ARG A 201 -6.95 19.31 -2.31
C ARG A 201 -6.76 18.44 -1.07
N ASN A 202 -7.64 17.47 -0.84
CA ASN A 202 -7.66 16.75 0.44
C ASN A 202 -6.36 15.94 0.70
N PRO A 203 -5.91 15.02 -0.19
CA PRO A 203 -4.67 14.27 0.05
C PRO A 203 -3.43 15.19 0.08
N PHE A 204 -3.44 16.25 -0.74
CA PHE A 204 -2.38 17.25 -0.73
C PHE A 204 -2.23 17.94 0.62
N THR A 205 -3.33 18.50 1.16
CA THR A 205 -3.34 19.19 2.45
C THR A 205 -2.92 18.27 3.59
N LEU A 206 -3.41 17.02 3.60
CA LEU A 206 -3.03 16.04 4.62
C LEU A 206 -1.55 15.66 4.53
N SER A 207 -1.02 15.47 3.32
CA SER A 207 0.39 15.15 3.10
C SER A 207 1.30 16.31 3.54
N THR A 208 1.00 17.54 3.12
CA THR A 208 1.76 18.74 3.52
C THR A 208 1.71 18.92 5.04
N PHE A 209 0.53 18.77 5.66
CA PHE A 209 0.38 18.87 7.12
C PHE A 209 1.24 17.83 7.85
N PHE A 210 1.25 16.59 7.36
CA PHE A 210 2.07 15.52 7.94
C PHE A 210 3.58 15.80 7.79
N ILE A 211 4.02 16.29 6.63
CA ILE A 211 5.41 16.69 6.38
C ILE A 211 5.83 17.82 7.34
N ILE A 212 4.98 18.83 7.52
CA ILE A 212 5.21 19.93 8.49
C ILE A 212 5.33 19.38 9.91
N CYS A 213 4.46 18.45 10.32
CA CYS A 213 4.54 17.81 11.63
C CYS A 213 5.89 17.11 11.86
N ILE A 214 6.37 16.35 10.86
CA ILE A 214 7.68 15.67 10.94
C ILE A 214 8.79 16.71 11.01
N PHE A 215 8.74 17.76 10.19
CA PHE A 215 9.72 18.83 10.16
C PHE A 215 9.83 19.54 11.51
N ILE A 216 8.71 19.93 12.12
CA ILE A 216 8.69 20.57 13.44
C ILE A 216 9.24 19.62 14.52
N ASN A 217 8.80 18.35 14.54
CA ASN A 217 9.28 17.36 15.51
C ASN A 217 10.80 17.19 15.42
N LYS A 218 11.34 17.24 14.20
CA LYS A 218 12.79 17.20 13.97
C LYS A 218 13.50 18.45 14.49
N LEU A 219 13.01 19.65 14.14
CA LEU A 219 13.59 20.91 14.62
C LEU A 219 13.60 21.04 16.14
N VAL A 220 12.51 20.63 16.81
CA VAL A 220 12.42 20.65 18.27
C VAL A 220 13.50 19.73 18.86
N LYS A 221 13.65 18.51 18.35
CA LYS A 221 14.64 17.57 18.88
C LYS A 221 16.08 18.00 18.60
N ASP A 222 16.38 18.50 17.41
CA ASP A 222 17.71 19.01 17.08
C ASP A 222 18.11 20.18 17.99
N LYS A 223 17.15 20.96 18.51
CA LYS A 223 17.39 22.05 19.46
C LYS A 223 17.50 21.62 20.93
N PHE A 224 16.87 20.53 21.35
CA PHE A 224 16.83 20.09 22.76
C PHE A 224 17.85 18.99 23.10
N PHE A 225 18.40 18.30 22.10
CA PHE A 225 19.42 17.25 22.28
C PHE A 225 20.82 17.67 21.80
N HIS A 226 21.04 18.98 21.63
CA HIS A 226 22.36 19.58 21.41
C HIS A 226 22.88 20.21 22.69
#